data_AF-A0A2M7K736-F1
#
_entry.id   AF-A0A2M7K736-F1
#
_cell.length_a   1.000
_cell.length_b   1.000
_cell.length_c   1.000
_cell.angle_alpha   90.00
_cell.angle_beta   90.00
_cell.angle_gamma   90.00
#
_symmetry.space_group_name_H-M   'P 1'
#
loop_
_entity.id
_entity.type
_entity.pdbx_description
1 polymer ?
#
loop_
_entity_poly.entity_id
_entity_poly.type
_entity_poly.pdbx_seq_one_letter_code
_entity_poly.pdbx_strand_id
1 'polypeptide(L)'
;MNEEDLLKFGFPTKRPSIIKVLGVGGGGSNAVNHMFKQGINDVDFVVCNTDVQALAKSPVPIKIQLGQTLTEGLGAGSYPEQGKQAAIESLNDIVSLLSENTKMVFITAGMGGGTGTGAAPVIAKAAKELGLLTVAIVTIPFHFEGPRRFNQAIEGIRELKENVDSLLVINNEKLREIYGNLPASEGFSKADDVLTMGAKGIAEIITVSGHINVDFADVKTVMSNSGVAIMGIGEAEGENRAIEAIKIALSSPLLNNNEINGAKNVLLNITSGECEATMDEIGQISDYVQDATGSKADMIFGSCTNPALGSKISVTIIATGFGTSSIPELNVITPKTRNQKPETINHKPETINLKPETINSNISFEQESIDFNENNISENNVVTNPQNTLTNPQKQTILTDLDNNDEIDKLSNIPAYLRQNIVVEDKNFSTSSDKSSFTINKTKNGTQQLRENNSYLHDNVD
;
A
#
# COMPACT_ATOMS: atom_id res chain seq x y z
N MET A 1 -42.44 36.62 24.23
CA MET A 1 -41.77 35.31 24.39
C MET A 1 -42.43 34.42 23.35
N ASN A 2 -41.74 34.16 22.24
CA ASN A 2 -42.34 33.55 21.04
C ASN A 2 -42.61 32.06 21.27
N GLU A 3 -43.68 31.55 20.67
CA GLU A 3 -44.13 30.15 20.73
C GLU A 3 -43.14 29.14 20.10
N GLU A 4 -42.04 29.58 19.49
CA GLU A 4 -41.01 28.71 18.91
C GLU A 4 -40.08 28.06 19.94
N ASP A 5 -40.04 28.55 21.19
CA ASP A 5 -39.16 28.00 22.23
C ASP A 5 -39.72 26.76 22.96
N LEU A 6 -40.97 26.33 22.67
CA LEU A 6 -41.63 25.26 23.44
C LEU A 6 -41.52 23.84 22.86
N LEU A 7 -40.84 23.64 21.73
CA LEU A 7 -40.77 22.33 21.03
C LEU A 7 -39.33 21.84 20.77
N LYS A 8 -38.42 22.00 21.73
CA LYS A 8 -37.19 21.19 21.79
C LYS A 8 -37.42 19.91 22.61
N PHE A 9 -38.35 19.06 22.15
CA PHE A 9 -38.33 17.65 22.56
C PHE A 9 -37.21 16.96 21.78
N GLY A 10 -36.17 16.57 22.50
CA GLY A 10 -34.95 15.96 21.97
C GLY A 10 -35.18 14.58 21.33
N PHE A 11 -35.68 14.57 20.11
CA PHE A 11 -35.40 13.47 19.20
C PHE A 11 -33.95 13.62 18.73
N PRO A 12 -33.12 12.56 18.72
CA PRO A 12 -31.79 12.63 18.15
C PRO A 12 -31.92 13.17 16.71
N THR A 13 -31.23 14.28 16.44
CA THR A 13 -31.40 15.13 15.26
C THR A 13 -31.04 14.44 13.94
N LYS A 14 -30.47 13.23 14.00
CA LYS A 14 -30.12 12.40 12.85
C LYS A 14 -30.48 10.95 13.18
N ARG A 15 -31.31 10.31 12.35
CA ARG A 15 -31.52 8.86 12.45
C ARG A 15 -30.19 8.18 12.11
N PRO A 16 -29.72 7.20 12.88
CA PRO A 16 -28.47 6.49 12.57
C PRO A 16 -28.59 5.84 11.20
N SER A 17 -27.57 6.00 10.37
CA SER A 17 -27.57 5.39 9.03
C SER A 17 -27.51 3.86 9.14
N ILE A 18 -28.06 3.19 8.13
CA ILE A 18 -27.93 1.73 7.98
C ILE A 18 -26.50 1.32 7.60
N ILE A 19 -25.67 2.28 7.18
CA ILE A 19 -24.29 2.10 6.76
C ILE A 19 -23.35 2.73 7.78
N LYS A 20 -22.39 1.94 8.28
CA LYS A 20 -21.32 2.43 9.17
C LYS A 20 -19.95 2.25 8.53
N VAL A 21 -19.08 3.25 8.65
CA VAL A 21 -17.69 3.21 8.17
C VAL A 21 -16.75 3.24 9.37
N LEU A 22 -16.00 2.15 9.57
CA LEU A 22 -15.08 1.92 10.67
C LEU A 22 -13.64 2.09 10.20
N GLY A 23 -12.95 3.10 10.72
CA GLY A 23 -11.53 3.34 10.48
C GLY A 23 -10.69 2.69 11.57
N VAL A 24 -9.89 1.69 11.21
CA VAL A 24 -9.12 0.88 12.17
C VAL A 24 -7.63 1.22 12.11
N GLY A 25 -7.06 1.58 13.26
CA GLY A 25 -5.66 1.98 13.40
C GLY A 25 -5.36 3.34 12.75
N GLY A 26 -4.08 3.73 12.66
CA GLY A 26 -3.67 5.06 12.19
C GLY A 26 -4.12 5.39 10.76
N GLY A 27 -3.82 4.53 9.78
CA GLY A 27 -4.20 4.74 8.38
C GLY A 27 -5.71 4.77 8.17
N GLY A 28 -6.44 3.82 8.79
CA GLY A 28 -7.90 3.80 8.73
C GLY A 28 -8.54 5.02 9.42
N SER A 29 -7.98 5.45 10.55
CA SER A 29 -8.41 6.68 11.24
C SER A 29 -8.22 7.91 10.36
N ASN A 30 -7.07 8.02 9.67
CA ASN A 30 -6.80 9.14 8.77
C ASN A 30 -7.79 9.17 7.60
N ALA A 31 -8.02 8.04 6.95
CA ALA A 31 -8.97 7.90 5.87
C ALA A 31 -10.39 8.29 6.32
N VAL A 32 -10.87 7.79 7.47
CA VAL A 32 -12.19 8.15 7.99
C VAL A 32 -12.28 9.62 8.40
N ASN A 33 -11.23 10.18 9.00
CA ASN A 33 -11.18 11.61 9.31
C ASN A 33 -11.26 12.46 8.04
N HIS A 34 -10.63 11.99 6.95
CA HIS A 34 -10.67 12.63 5.65
C HIS A 34 -12.07 12.54 5.03
N MET A 35 -12.68 11.36 5.02
CA MET A 35 -14.07 11.13 4.57
C MET A 35 -15.07 12.02 5.32
N PHE A 36 -14.91 12.13 6.65
CA PHE A 36 -15.77 12.98 7.48
C PHE A 36 -15.66 14.46 7.12
N LYS A 37 -14.44 14.94 6.84
CA LYS A 37 -14.20 16.32 6.39
C LYS A 37 -14.74 16.60 4.99
N GLN A 38 -14.72 15.62 4.09
CA GLN A 38 -15.35 15.73 2.78
C GLN A 38 -16.88 15.75 2.84
N GLY A 39 -17.47 15.38 3.97
CA GLY A 39 -18.91 15.49 4.20
C GLY A 39 -19.73 14.45 3.45
N ILE A 40 -19.28 13.20 3.41
CA ILE A 40 -20.11 12.11 2.87
C ILE A 40 -21.39 12.00 3.71
N ASN A 41 -22.53 12.11 3.04
CA ASN A 41 -23.84 12.02 3.67
C ASN A 41 -24.26 10.56 3.86
N ASP A 42 -25.24 10.32 4.72
CA ASP A 42 -25.89 9.01 4.88
C ASP A 42 -24.99 7.85 5.29
N VAL A 43 -23.85 8.13 5.90
CA VAL A 43 -23.00 7.14 6.58
C VAL A 43 -22.64 7.61 7.99
N ASP A 44 -22.57 6.67 8.93
CA ASP A 44 -22.05 6.94 10.27
C ASP A 44 -20.58 6.55 10.34
N PHE A 45 -19.74 7.49 10.77
CA PHE A 45 -18.30 7.28 10.88
C PHE A 45 -17.90 6.87 12.30
N VAL A 46 -17.00 5.90 12.38
CA VAL A 46 -16.46 5.34 13.62
C VAL A 46 -14.96 5.21 13.49
N VAL A 47 -14.21 5.59 14.52
CA VAL A 47 -12.76 5.39 14.56
C VAL A 47 -12.38 4.45 15.70
N CYS A 48 -11.62 3.40 15.38
CA CYS A 48 -11.14 2.40 16.32
C CYS A 48 -9.60 2.43 16.35
N ASN A 49 -9.00 2.76 17.49
CA ASN A 49 -7.55 2.82 17.59
C ASN A 49 -7.06 2.46 19.00
N THR A 50 -5.84 1.93 19.11
CA THR A 50 -5.16 1.68 20.38
C THR A 50 -4.44 2.92 20.90
N ASP A 51 -4.13 3.88 20.01
CA ASP A 51 -3.48 5.15 20.37
C ASP A 51 -4.53 6.22 20.75
N VAL A 52 -4.52 6.63 22.01
CA VAL A 52 -5.44 7.64 22.55
C VAL A 52 -5.17 9.04 21.98
N GLN A 53 -3.92 9.37 21.68
CA GLN A 53 -3.58 10.68 21.10
C GLN A 53 -4.15 10.82 19.70
N ALA A 54 -4.11 9.73 18.91
CA ALA A 54 -4.72 9.69 17.59
C ALA A 54 -6.24 9.83 17.68
N LEU A 55 -6.89 9.15 18.63
CA LEU A 55 -8.34 9.27 18.85
C LEU A 55 -8.76 10.69 19.28
N ALA A 56 -8.00 11.32 20.17
CA ALA A 56 -8.30 12.68 20.64
C ALA A 56 -8.28 13.70 19.50
N LYS A 57 -7.37 13.56 18.54
CA LYS A 57 -7.24 14.45 17.36
C LYS A 57 -8.32 14.24 16.31
N SER A 58 -9.01 13.10 16.30
CA SER A 58 -10.04 12.80 15.29
C SER A 58 -11.27 13.71 15.45
N PRO A 59 -11.80 14.30 14.36
CA PRO A 59 -13.03 15.08 14.37
C PRO A 59 -14.31 14.22 14.42
N VAL A 60 -14.19 12.89 14.30
CA VAL A 60 -15.31 11.95 14.20
C VAL A 60 -15.99 11.81 15.57
N PRO A 61 -17.33 11.82 15.65
CA PRO A 61 -18.04 11.78 16.93
C PRO A 61 -17.93 10.43 17.66
N ILE A 62 -17.97 9.31 16.94
CA ILE A 62 -17.95 7.97 17.52
C ILE A 62 -16.52 7.43 17.50
N LYS A 63 -15.99 7.10 18.69
CA LYS A 63 -14.61 6.66 18.89
C LYS A 63 -14.59 5.45 19.81
N ILE A 64 -13.82 4.43 19.43
CA ILE A 64 -13.56 3.25 20.25
C ILE A 64 -12.06 3.17 20.52
N GLN A 65 -11.70 3.18 21.80
CA GLN A 65 -10.35 2.85 22.23
C GLN A 65 -10.22 1.33 22.32
N LEU A 66 -9.31 0.77 21.53
CA LEU A 66 -9.00 -0.64 21.55
C LEU A 66 -7.95 -0.93 22.63
N GLY A 67 -8.12 -2.03 23.38
CA GLY A 67 -7.13 -2.52 24.33
C GLY A 67 -6.76 -1.51 25.42
N GLN A 68 -7.77 -0.97 26.12
CA GLN A 68 -7.60 0.04 27.16
C GLN A 68 -6.65 -0.46 28.27
N THR A 69 -6.76 -1.73 28.64
CA THR A 69 -5.90 -2.37 29.65
C THR A 69 -4.57 -2.81 29.05
N LEU A 70 -4.58 -3.38 27.84
CA LEU A 70 -3.40 -3.98 27.22
C LEU A 70 -2.33 -2.96 26.80
N THR A 71 -2.75 -1.83 26.22
CA THR A 71 -1.84 -0.87 25.58
C THR A 71 -1.67 0.42 26.39
N GLU A 72 -2.51 0.63 27.42
CA GLU A 72 -2.59 1.86 28.20
C GLU A 72 -2.74 3.13 27.34
N GLY A 73 -3.23 2.97 26.10
CA GLY A 73 -3.40 4.07 25.14
C GLY A 73 -2.15 4.47 24.34
N LEU A 74 -1.05 3.70 24.43
CA LEU A 74 0.22 4.00 23.76
C LEU A 74 0.33 3.44 22.33
N GLY A 75 -0.65 2.63 21.91
CA GLY A 75 -0.64 1.99 20.60
C GLY A 75 -0.04 0.57 20.60
N ALA A 76 -0.10 -0.10 19.44
CA ALA A 76 0.31 -1.51 19.27
C ALA A 76 1.76 -1.72 18.78
N GLY A 77 2.60 -0.67 18.76
CA GLY A 77 4.04 -0.78 18.46
C GLY A 77 4.42 -1.40 17.11
N SER A 78 3.55 -1.39 16.10
CA SER A 78 3.72 -2.13 14.81
C SER A 78 3.72 -3.66 14.93
N TYR A 79 3.13 -4.20 16.01
CA TYR A 79 2.91 -5.63 16.22
C TYR A 79 1.44 -5.98 15.98
N PRO A 80 1.10 -6.72 14.91
CA PRO A 80 -0.26 -7.13 14.61
C PRO A 80 -0.93 -7.90 15.75
N GLU A 81 -0.20 -8.81 16.40
CA GLU A 81 -0.73 -9.61 17.53
C GLU A 81 -1.24 -8.73 18.69
N GLN A 82 -0.54 -7.63 19.01
CA GLN A 82 -1.02 -6.70 20.02
C GLN A 82 -2.31 -5.99 19.57
N GLY A 83 -2.39 -5.59 18.30
CA GLY A 83 -3.61 -5.01 17.73
C GLY A 83 -4.80 -5.97 17.77
N LYS A 84 -4.53 -7.26 17.50
CA LYS A 84 -5.52 -8.34 17.54
C LYS A 84 -6.06 -8.56 18.96
N GLN A 85 -5.16 -8.69 19.95
CA GLN A 85 -5.57 -8.85 21.35
C GLN A 85 -6.33 -7.63 21.87
N ALA A 86 -5.90 -6.43 21.50
CA ALA A 86 -6.60 -5.19 21.85
C ALA A 86 -8.03 -5.15 21.28
N ALA A 87 -8.25 -5.68 20.07
CA ALA A 87 -9.58 -5.76 19.49
C ALA A 87 -10.47 -6.82 20.16
N ILE A 88 -9.88 -7.94 20.60
CA ILE A 88 -10.59 -9.00 21.34
C ILE A 88 -11.05 -8.47 22.70
N GLU A 89 -10.21 -7.70 23.42
CA GLU A 89 -10.56 -7.06 24.69
C GLU A 89 -11.80 -6.15 24.54
N SER A 90 -11.82 -5.34 23.48
CA SER A 90 -12.88 -4.35 23.22
C SER A 90 -14.03 -4.87 22.34
N LEU A 91 -14.14 -6.19 22.15
CA LEU A 91 -15.10 -6.78 21.21
C LEU A 91 -16.56 -6.50 21.59
N ASN A 92 -16.87 -6.46 22.90
CA ASN A 92 -18.20 -6.15 23.39
C ASN A 92 -18.68 -4.75 22.98
N ASP A 93 -17.78 -3.76 23.06
CA ASP A 93 -18.10 -2.38 22.67
C ASP A 93 -18.35 -2.28 21.16
N ILE A 94 -17.54 -2.98 20.37
CA ILE A 94 -17.68 -3.06 18.90
C ILE A 94 -19.02 -3.70 18.53
N VAL A 95 -19.38 -4.84 19.17
CA VAL A 95 -20.64 -5.53 18.91
C VAL A 95 -21.85 -4.67 19.30
N SER A 96 -21.80 -3.98 20.44
CA SER A 96 -22.86 -3.07 20.85
C SER A 96 -23.09 -1.97 19.81
N LEU A 97 -22.01 -1.34 19.34
CA LEU A 97 -22.08 -0.29 18.33
C LEU A 97 -22.62 -0.80 16.98
N LEU A 98 -22.19 -1.99 16.56
CA LEU A 98 -22.61 -2.58 15.29
C LEU A 98 -24.07 -3.05 15.33
N SER A 99 -24.60 -3.42 16.50
CA SER A 99 -25.98 -3.87 16.66
C SER A 99 -27.01 -2.75 16.49
N GLU A 100 -26.60 -1.48 16.60
CA GLU A 100 -27.49 -0.32 16.49
C GLU A 100 -27.81 0.06 15.03
N ASN A 101 -28.93 -0.45 14.52
CA ASN A 101 -29.51 -0.10 13.21
C ASN A 101 -28.57 -0.30 12.00
N THR A 102 -27.54 -1.15 12.11
CA THR A 102 -26.60 -1.41 11.01
C THR A 102 -27.09 -2.53 10.09
N LYS A 103 -26.91 -2.36 8.78
CA LYS A 103 -27.09 -3.40 7.76
C LYS A 103 -25.81 -3.68 7.00
N MET A 104 -24.94 -2.68 6.90
CA MET A 104 -23.68 -2.76 6.16
C MET A 104 -22.56 -2.06 6.94
N VAL A 105 -21.37 -2.67 6.91
CA VAL A 105 -20.18 -2.17 7.58
C VAL A 105 -19.05 -2.08 6.57
N PHE A 106 -18.49 -0.88 6.42
CA PHE A 106 -17.23 -0.67 5.73
C PHE A 106 -16.09 -0.65 6.75
N ILE A 107 -15.11 -1.53 6.58
CA ILE A 107 -13.91 -1.56 7.42
C ILE A 107 -12.76 -1.03 6.60
N THR A 108 -12.19 0.10 7.01
CA THR A 108 -11.01 0.67 6.35
C THR A 108 -9.80 0.62 7.26
N ALA A 109 -8.67 0.15 6.71
CA ALA A 109 -7.43 0.00 7.43
C ALA A 109 -6.22 0.13 6.49
N GLY A 110 -5.17 0.78 6.99
CA GLY A 110 -3.85 0.70 6.38
C GLY A 110 -3.12 -0.54 6.87
N MET A 111 -2.86 -1.48 5.97
CA MET A 111 -2.22 -2.76 6.31
C MET A 111 -0.71 -2.60 6.44
N GLY A 112 -0.10 -3.44 7.27
CA GLY A 112 1.35 -3.42 7.56
C GLY A 112 1.72 -2.71 8.87
N GLY A 113 0.77 -2.03 9.51
CA GLY A 113 0.91 -1.55 10.89
C GLY A 113 0.61 -2.63 11.94
N GLY A 114 0.53 -2.23 13.21
CA GLY A 114 0.10 -3.12 14.30
C GLY A 114 -1.42 -3.17 14.46
N THR A 115 -2.02 -2.03 14.78
CA THR A 115 -3.46 -1.93 15.08
C THR A 115 -4.33 -2.29 13.88
N GLY A 116 -4.13 -1.65 12.72
CA GLY A 116 -4.95 -1.91 11.52
C GLY A 116 -4.90 -3.37 11.08
N THR A 117 -3.69 -3.90 10.91
CA THR A 117 -3.45 -5.28 10.46
C THR A 117 -4.06 -6.33 11.38
N GLY A 118 -3.94 -6.16 12.71
CA GLY A 118 -4.41 -7.16 13.67
C GLY A 118 -5.87 -6.99 14.10
N ALA A 119 -6.36 -5.75 14.22
CA ALA A 119 -7.71 -5.48 14.69
C ALA A 119 -8.77 -5.58 13.58
N ALA A 120 -8.43 -5.22 12.33
CA ALA A 120 -9.42 -5.23 11.24
C ALA A 120 -10.03 -6.62 10.98
N PRO A 121 -9.27 -7.73 10.96
CA PRO A 121 -9.86 -9.07 10.80
C PRO A 121 -10.80 -9.47 11.94
N VAL A 122 -10.48 -9.08 13.19
CA VAL A 122 -11.33 -9.36 14.36
C VAL A 122 -12.65 -8.60 14.28
N ILE A 123 -12.59 -7.31 13.91
CA ILE A 123 -13.79 -6.48 13.74
C ILE A 123 -14.65 -7.00 12.58
N ALA A 124 -14.02 -7.41 11.47
CA ALA A 124 -14.71 -7.99 10.33
C ALA A 124 -15.44 -9.29 10.71
N LYS A 125 -14.77 -10.16 11.47
CA LYS A 125 -15.37 -11.39 11.98
C LYS A 125 -16.60 -11.11 12.82
N ALA A 126 -16.52 -10.18 13.77
CA ALA A 126 -17.65 -9.80 14.61
C ALA A 126 -18.82 -9.24 13.78
N ALA A 127 -18.54 -8.39 12.79
CA ALA A 127 -19.57 -7.84 11.89
C ALA A 127 -20.27 -8.94 11.06
N LYS A 128 -19.49 -9.90 10.54
CA LYS A 128 -20.00 -11.02 9.74
C LYS A 128 -20.83 -11.99 10.58
N GLU A 129 -20.42 -12.27 11.83
CA GLU A 129 -21.18 -13.09 12.78
C GLU A 129 -22.53 -12.45 13.16
N LEU A 130 -22.62 -11.11 13.15
CA LEU A 130 -23.88 -10.37 13.32
C LEU A 130 -24.78 -10.37 12.07
N GLY A 131 -24.34 -10.97 10.96
CA GLY A 131 -25.08 -11.04 9.70
C GLY A 131 -25.11 -9.72 8.91
N LEU A 132 -24.16 -8.81 9.18
CA LEU A 132 -23.99 -7.55 8.47
C LEU A 132 -23.20 -7.78 7.17
N LEU A 133 -23.59 -7.07 6.10
CA LEU A 133 -22.79 -7.07 4.87
C LEU A 133 -21.46 -6.37 5.15
N THR A 134 -20.37 -7.15 5.16
CA THR A 134 -19.06 -6.69 5.64
C THR A 134 -18.11 -6.50 4.46
N VAL A 135 -17.79 -5.24 4.16
CA VAL A 135 -16.89 -4.86 3.07
C VAL A 135 -15.63 -4.23 3.65
N ALA A 136 -14.47 -4.79 3.32
CA ALA A 136 -13.19 -4.21 3.73
C ALA A 136 -12.54 -3.44 2.57
N ILE A 137 -12.07 -2.23 2.86
CA ILE A 137 -11.31 -1.39 1.93
C ILE A 137 -9.96 -1.10 2.55
N VAL A 138 -8.92 -1.77 2.07
CA VAL A 138 -7.59 -1.76 2.71
C VAL A 138 -6.49 -1.36 1.74
N THR A 139 -5.44 -0.72 2.27
CA THR A 139 -4.25 -0.36 1.49
C THR A 139 -3.06 -1.25 1.80
N ILE A 140 -2.33 -1.66 0.77
CA ILE A 140 -0.98 -2.22 0.87
C ILE A 140 0.02 -1.06 0.99
N PRO A 141 1.01 -1.11 1.89
CA PRO A 141 1.97 -0.03 2.11
C PRO A 141 2.88 0.22 0.90
N PHE A 142 3.53 1.38 0.85
CA PHE A 142 4.54 1.66 -0.18
C PHE A 142 5.79 0.78 0.00
N HIS A 143 6.53 0.51 -1.09
CA HIS A 143 7.76 -0.31 -0.99
C HIS A 143 8.82 0.31 -0.07
N PHE A 144 8.89 1.65 0.00
CA PHE A 144 9.85 2.36 0.85
C PHE A 144 9.58 2.17 2.36
N GLU A 145 8.38 1.75 2.75
CA GLU A 145 8.04 1.48 4.15
C GLU A 145 8.69 0.21 4.70
N GLY A 146 9.29 -0.59 3.82
CA GLY A 146 10.13 -1.73 4.15
C GLY A 146 9.44 -3.09 4.09
N PRO A 147 10.21 -4.17 3.91
CA PRO A 147 9.69 -5.51 3.64
C PRO A 147 8.91 -6.09 4.83
N ARG A 148 9.24 -5.69 6.07
CA ARG A 148 8.52 -6.14 7.27
C ARG A 148 7.06 -5.72 7.24
N ARG A 149 6.76 -4.45 6.93
CA ARG A 149 5.38 -3.94 6.84
C ARG A 149 4.63 -4.58 5.69
N PHE A 150 5.28 -4.77 4.54
CA PHE A 150 4.69 -5.46 3.40
C PHE A 150 4.26 -6.89 3.75
N ASN A 151 5.14 -7.69 4.36
CA ASN A 151 4.80 -9.06 4.76
C ASN A 151 3.68 -9.12 5.80
N GLN A 152 3.70 -8.22 6.78
CA GLN A 152 2.61 -8.08 7.75
C GLN A 152 1.28 -7.73 7.06
N ALA A 153 1.31 -6.84 6.06
CA ALA A 153 0.13 -6.45 5.32
C ALA A 153 -0.48 -7.63 4.58
N ILE A 154 0.33 -8.40 3.84
CA ILE A 154 -0.14 -9.56 3.08
C ILE A 154 -0.77 -10.60 4.01
N GLU A 155 -0.15 -10.87 5.16
CA GLU A 155 -0.69 -11.84 6.12
C GLU A 155 -2.02 -11.37 6.73
N GLY A 156 -2.09 -10.11 7.15
CA GLY A 156 -3.34 -9.54 7.66
C GLY A 156 -4.45 -9.51 6.61
N ILE A 157 -4.12 -9.30 5.32
CA ILE A 157 -5.10 -9.34 4.22
C ILE A 157 -5.64 -10.76 4.02
N ARG A 158 -4.80 -11.79 4.16
CA ARG A 158 -5.26 -13.19 4.10
C ARG A 158 -6.25 -13.49 5.20
N GLU A 159 -5.93 -13.14 6.45
CA GLU A 159 -6.84 -13.33 7.58
C GLU A 159 -8.13 -12.52 7.38
N LEU A 160 -8.04 -11.28 6.90
CA LEU A 160 -9.19 -10.43 6.64
C LEU A 160 -10.12 -11.02 5.57
N LYS A 161 -9.55 -11.59 4.49
CA LYS A 161 -10.30 -12.18 3.37
C LYS A 161 -11.28 -13.26 3.81
N GLU A 162 -10.93 -14.06 4.82
CA GLU A 162 -11.79 -15.12 5.33
C GLU A 162 -12.99 -14.56 6.13
N ASN A 163 -12.83 -13.37 6.70
CA ASN A 163 -13.75 -12.75 7.64
C ASN A 163 -14.63 -11.64 7.02
N VAL A 164 -14.54 -11.40 5.71
CA VAL A 164 -15.34 -10.39 4.99
C VAL A 164 -16.20 -11.03 3.90
N ASP A 165 -17.19 -10.29 3.41
CA ASP A 165 -17.95 -10.67 2.23
C ASP A 165 -17.26 -10.22 0.94
N SER A 166 -16.73 -9.00 0.97
CA SER A 166 -16.02 -8.38 -0.14
C SER A 166 -14.80 -7.62 0.36
N LEU A 167 -13.70 -7.70 -0.39
CA LEU A 167 -12.41 -7.11 -0.05
C LEU A 167 -11.88 -6.29 -1.23
N LEU A 168 -11.83 -4.98 -1.07
CA LEU A 168 -11.19 -4.06 -1.99
C LEU A 168 -9.76 -3.77 -1.49
N VAL A 169 -8.77 -4.16 -2.28
CA VAL A 169 -7.35 -3.96 -1.95
C VAL A 169 -6.75 -2.89 -2.85
N ILE A 170 -6.21 -1.85 -2.24
CA ILE A 170 -5.58 -0.72 -2.93
C ILE A 170 -4.07 -0.85 -2.79
N ASN A 171 -3.34 -0.87 -3.89
CA ASN A 171 -1.88 -0.90 -3.87
C ASN A 171 -1.32 0.52 -3.91
N ASN A 172 -0.73 0.99 -2.81
CA ASN A 172 -0.16 2.34 -2.73
C ASN A 172 1.03 2.53 -3.69
N GLU A 173 1.73 1.47 -4.09
CA GLU A 173 2.79 1.61 -5.11
C GLU A 173 2.23 2.03 -6.46
N LYS A 174 1.03 1.54 -6.85
CA LYS A 174 0.40 1.96 -8.11
C LYS A 174 0.01 3.44 -8.09
N LEU A 175 -0.36 3.97 -6.92
CA LEU A 175 -0.59 5.40 -6.76
C LEU A 175 0.69 6.19 -7.08
N ARG A 176 1.85 5.70 -6.63
CA ARG A 176 3.14 6.32 -6.94
C ARG A 176 3.50 6.22 -8.43
N GLU A 177 3.18 5.11 -9.10
CA GLU A 177 3.41 4.97 -10.55
C GLU A 177 2.58 5.97 -11.36
N ILE A 178 1.32 6.20 -10.96
CA ILE A 178 0.38 7.06 -11.67
C ILE A 178 0.63 8.54 -11.41
N TYR A 179 0.87 8.93 -10.15
CA TYR A 179 1.06 10.33 -9.78
C TYR A 179 2.54 10.78 -9.79
N GLY A 180 3.47 9.84 -9.95
CA GLY A 180 4.90 10.12 -10.00
C GLY A 180 5.51 10.50 -8.65
N ASN A 181 6.50 11.39 -8.68
CA ASN A 181 7.28 11.76 -7.51
C ASN A 181 6.62 12.87 -6.68
N LEU A 182 5.61 12.51 -5.88
CA LEU A 182 4.97 13.40 -4.93
C LEU A 182 5.71 13.47 -3.58
N PRO A 183 5.63 14.59 -2.83
CA PRO A 183 6.00 14.63 -1.42
C PRO A 183 5.27 13.55 -0.61
N ALA A 184 5.94 12.95 0.37
CA ALA A 184 5.38 11.81 1.11
C ALA A 184 4.00 12.11 1.74
N SER A 185 3.80 13.31 2.29
CA SER A 185 2.52 13.74 2.86
C SER A 185 1.39 13.78 1.82
N GLU A 186 1.70 14.22 0.60
CA GLU A 186 0.74 14.25 -0.49
C GLU A 186 0.48 12.84 -1.01
N GLY A 187 1.50 11.99 -1.06
CA GLY A 187 1.34 10.58 -1.42
C GLY A 187 0.39 9.82 -0.48
N PHE A 188 0.51 10.01 0.84
CA PHE A 188 -0.44 9.45 1.80
C PHE A 188 -1.84 10.07 1.68
N SER A 189 -1.93 11.39 1.43
CA SER A 189 -3.21 12.04 1.18
C SER A 189 -3.90 11.47 -0.07
N LYS A 190 -3.15 11.10 -1.11
CA LYS A 190 -3.70 10.43 -2.30
C LYS A 190 -4.22 9.02 -1.99
N ALA A 191 -3.56 8.29 -1.10
CA ALA A 191 -4.10 7.02 -0.62
C ALA A 191 -5.41 7.22 0.15
N ASP A 192 -5.50 8.25 1.00
CA ASP A 192 -6.72 8.61 1.71
C ASP A 192 -7.85 9.06 0.74
N ASP A 193 -7.52 9.80 -0.33
CA ASP A 193 -8.44 10.16 -1.41
C ASP A 193 -9.04 8.90 -2.05
N VAL A 194 -8.19 7.93 -2.39
CA VAL A 194 -8.58 6.68 -3.06
C VAL A 194 -9.45 5.79 -2.16
N LEU A 195 -9.13 5.71 -0.86
CA LEU A 195 -9.98 5.08 0.15
C LEU A 195 -11.35 5.77 0.25
N THR A 196 -11.34 7.10 0.24
CA THR A 196 -12.54 7.94 0.30
C THR A 196 -13.43 7.70 -0.92
N MET A 197 -12.85 7.70 -2.12
CA MET A 197 -13.55 7.36 -3.36
C MET A 197 -14.17 5.97 -3.32
N GLY A 198 -13.45 4.98 -2.78
CA GLY A 198 -13.96 3.62 -2.63
C GLY A 198 -15.19 3.53 -1.73
N ALA A 199 -15.10 4.08 -0.51
CA ALA A 199 -16.20 4.08 0.44
C ALA A 199 -17.39 4.93 -0.04
N LYS A 200 -17.11 6.13 -0.59
CA LYS A 200 -18.10 7.05 -1.13
C LYS A 200 -18.86 6.41 -2.29
N GLY A 201 -18.16 5.84 -3.27
CA GLY A 201 -18.81 5.27 -4.46
C GLY A 201 -19.76 4.13 -4.11
N ILE A 202 -19.40 3.23 -3.19
CA ILE A 202 -20.32 2.16 -2.78
C ILE A 202 -21.48 2.71 -1.93
N ALA A 203 -21.21 3.65 -1.03
CA ALA A 203 -22.25 4.25 -0.18
C ALA A 203 -23.27 5.05 -1.00
N GLU A 204 -22.82 5.84 -1.98
CA GLU A 204 -23.68 6.67 -2.84
C GLU A 204 -24.61 5.82 -3.71
N ILE A 205 -24.18 4.64 -4.17
CA ILE A 205 -25.04 3.71 -4.93
C ILE A 205 -26.29 3.32 -4.15
N ILE A 206 -26.19 3.21 -2.82
CA ILE A 206 -27.28 2.76 -1.95
C ILE A 206 -28.09 3.94 -1.41
N THR A 207 -27.41 5.06 -1.12
CA THR A 207 -27.99 6.19 -0.37
C THR A 207 -28.57 7.27 -1.27
N VAL A 208 -27.98 7.49 -2.45
CA VAL A 208 -28.46 8.51 -3.38
C VAL A 208 -29.66 7.96 -4.14
N SER A 209 -30.76 8.71 -4.09
CA SER A 209 -31.95 8.38 -4.89
C SER A 209 -31.75 8.87 -6.33
N GLY A 210 -31.88 7.93 -7.26
CA GLY A 210 -31.87 8.12 -8.70
C GLY A 210 -33.19 7.75 -9.38
N HIS A 211 -33.16 7.76 -10.71
CA HIS A 211 -34.28 7.31 -11.55
C HIS A 211 -34.38 5.78 -11.56
N ILE A 212 -33.22 5.11 -11.49
CA ILE A 212 -33.10 3.66 -11.40
C ILE A 212 -32.22 3.39 -10.18
N ASN A 213 -32.88 3.20 -9.03
CA ASN A 213 -32.19 2.87 -7.79
C ASN A 213 -31.79 1.41 -7.82
N VAL A 214 -30.53 1.16 -7.47
CA VAL A 214 -30.09 -0.16 -7.05
C VAL A 214 -30.51 -0.32 -5.59
N ASP A 215 -31.24 -1.37 -5.27
CA ASP A 215 -31.65 -1.60 -3.90
C ASP A 215 -30.52 -2.25 -3.07
N PHE A 216 -30.68 -2.27 -1.75
CA PHE A 216 -29.68 -2.91 -0.88
C PHE A 216 -29.60 -4.43 -1.11
N ALA A 217 -30.67 -5.08 -1.57
CA ALA A 217 -30.68 -6.52 -1.80
C ALA A 217 -29.86 -6.88 -3.05
N ASP A 218 -29.88 -6.05 -4.08
CA ASP A 218 -29.06 -6.15 -5.29
C ASP A 218 -27.58 -6.01 -4.95
N VAL A 219 -27.22 -4.96 -4.21
CA VAL A 219 -25.83 -4.77 -3.73
C VAL A 219 -25.39 -5.93 -2.86
N LYS A 220 -26.26 -6.39 -1.94
CA LYS A 220 -25.97 -7.56 -1.12
C LYS A 220 -25.76 -8.81 -1.98
N THR A 221 -26.53 -9.02 -3.03
CA THR A 221 -26.39 -10.19 -3.92
C THR A 221 -25.05 -10.18 -4.65
N VAL A 222 -24.60 -9.01 -5.14
CA VAL A 222 -23.33 -8.88 -5.85
C VAL A 222 -22.13 -9.00 -4.92
N MET A 223 -22.21 -8.40 -3.73
CA MET A 223 -21.04 -8.27 -2.84
C MET A 223 -20.91 -9.41 -1.81
N SER A 224 -21.98 -10.14 -1.49
CA SER A 224 -21.95 -11.23 -0.51
C SER A 224 -21.04 -12.37 -0.95
N ASN A 225 -20.07 -12.75 -0.10
CA ASN A 225 -19.09 -13.81 -0.39
C ASN A 225 -18.41 -13.68 -1.76
N SER A 226 -18.25 -12.45 -2.24
CA SER A 226 -17.67 -12.15 -3.55
C SER A 226 -16.14 -12.24 -3.55
N GLY A 227 -15.52 -12.23 -2.37
CA GLY A 227 -14.07 -12.31 -2.21
C GLY A 227 -13.41 -10.99 -2.58
N VAL A 228 -12.40 -11.03 -3.44
CA VAL A 228 -11.71 -9.80 -3.87
C VAL A 228 -12.56 -9.04 -4.87
N ALA A 229 -12.76 -7.76 -4.60
CA ALA A 229 -13.41 -6.82 -5.49
C ALA A 229 -12.40 -5.83 -6.07
N ILE A 230 -12.73 -5.31 -7.23
CA ILE A 230 -11.97 -4.26 -7.90
C ILE A 230 -12.94 -3.15 -8.27
N MET A 231 -12.50 -1.91 -8.15
CA MET A 231 -13.34 -0.73 -8.37
C MET A 231 -12.71 0.19 -9.41
N GLY A 232 -13.51 0.91 -10.18
CA GLY A 232 -13.06 1.96 -11.08
C GLY A 232 -14.00 3.15 -10.98
N ILE A 233 -13.45 4.37 -10.94
CA ILE A 233 -14.23 5.61 -10.96
C ILE A 233 -13.66 6.52 -12.04
N GLY A 234 -14.53 7.12 -12.84
CA GLY A 234 -14.16 8.10 -13.84
C GLY A 234 -15.22 9.19 -13.98
N GLU A 235 -14.77 10.42 -14.19
CA GLU A 235 -15.63 11.59 -14.39
C GLU A 235 -15.23 12.28 -15.69
N ALA A 236 -16.22 12.69 -16.48
CA ALA A 236 -15.98 13.45 -17.70
C ALA A 236 -17.12 14.45 -17.99
N GLU A 237 -16.84 15.41 -18.86
CA GLU A 237 -17.75 16.46 -19.33
C GLU A 237 -17.63 16.65 -20.85
N GLY A 238 -18.63 17.29 -21.46
CA GLY A 238 -18.68 17.52 -22.91
C GLY A 238 -19.55 16.52 -23.68
N GLU A 239 -19.47 16.55 -25.01
CA GLU A 239 -20.35 15.76 -25.90
C GLU A 239 -20.07 14.25 -25.84
N ASN A 240 -18.82 13.83 -25.58
CA ASN A 240 -18.43 12.41 -25.45
C ASN A 240 -18.22 11.99 -23.98
N ARG A 241 -18.84 12.70 -23.03
CA ARG A 241 -18.63 12.49 -21.59
C ARG A 241 -18.87 11.04 -21.16
N ALA A 242 -19.83 10.33 -21.76
CA ALA A 242 -20.12 8.93 -21.41
C ALA A 242 -18.93 7.99 -21.71
N ILE A 243 -18.41 8.04 -22.95
CA ILE A 243 -17.30 7.20 -23.40
C ILE A 243 -15.99 7.59 -22.71
N GLU A 244 -15.78 8.88 -22.44
CA GLU A 244 -14.59 9.34 -21.72
C GLU A 244 -14.62 8.93 -20.25
N ALA A 245 -15.77 9.08 -19.57
CA ALA A 245 -15.91 8.68 -18.17
C ALA A 245 -15.65 7.18 -17.98
N ILE A 246 -16.18 6.32 -18.86
CA ILE A 246 -15.93 4.88 -18.78
C ILE A 246 -14.46 4.52 -19.02
N LYS A 247 -13.79 5.18 -19.97
CA LYS A 247 -12.34 4.96 -20.22
C LYS A 247 -11.50 5.37 -19.01
N ILE A 248 -11.85 6.49 -18.37
CA ILE A 248 -11.19 6.93 -17.14
C ILE A 248 -11.47 5.93 -16.01
N ALA A 249 -12.71 5.47 -15.87
CA ALA A 249 -13.08 4.48 -14.86
C ALA A 249 -12.29 3.19 -15.02
N LEU A 250 -12.09 2.72 -16.26
CA LEU A 250 -11.35 1.49 -16.59
C LEU A 250 -9.83 1.63 -16.52
N SER A 251 -9.32 2.86 -16.56
CA SER A 251 -7.90 3.17 -16.33
C SER A 251 -7.62 3.64 -14.90
N SER A 252 -8.62 3.56 -14.02
CA SER A 252 -8.52 4.05 -12.64
C SER A 252 -7.45 3.29 -11.85
N PRO A 253 -6.67 3.96 -10.97
CA PRO A 253 -5.72 3.30 -10.06
C PRO A 253 -6.33 2.18 -9.22
N LEU A 254 -7.62 2.27 -8.95
CA LEU A 254 -8.41 1.31 -8.19
C LEU A 254 -8.56 -0.05 -8.90
N LEU A 255 -8.29 -0.11 -10.23
CA LEU A 255 -8.41 -1.32 -11.04
C LEU A 255 -7.17 -2.24 -11.04
N ASN A 256 -6.11 -1.85 -10.33
CA ASN A 256 -4.95 -2.73 -10.08
C ASN A 256 -4.32 -3.41 -11.32
N ASN A 257 -4.38 -2.80 -12.51
CA ASN A 257 -3.93 -3.38 -13.80
C ASN A 257 -4.60 -4.70 -14.19
N ASN A 258 -5.67 -5.09 -13.48
CA ASN A 258 -6.46 -6.23 -13.87
C ASN A 258 -7.50 -5.77 -14.87
N GLU A 259 -7.53 -6.42 -16.01
CA GLU A 259 -8.71 -6.39 -16.87
C GLU A 259 -9.90 -6.89 -16.04
N ILE A 260 -11.04 -6.21 -16.13
CA ILE A 260 -12.29 -6.66 -15.50
C ILE A 260 -12.85 -7.95 -16.14
N ASN A 261 -12.11 -8.51 -17.09
CA ASN A 261 -12.35 -9.78 -17.73
C ASN A 261 -12.34 -10.93 -16.70
N GLY A 262 -13.40 -11.73 -16.71
CA GLY A 262 -13.59 -12.84 -15.77
C GLY A 262 -14.22 -12.45 -14.43
N ALA A 263 -14.68 -11.20 -14.27
CA ALA A 263 -15.64 -10.86 -13.23
C ALA A 263 -16.95 -11.64 -13.44
N LYS A 264 -17.54 -12.14 -12.35
CA LYS A 264 -18.85 -12.82 -12.42
C LYS A 264 -19.99 -11.84 -12.29
N ASN A 265 -19.82 -10.83 -11.44
CA ASN A 265 -20.82 -9.82 -11.18
C ASN A 265 -20.19 -8.44 -11.35
N VAL A 266 -20.95 -7.52 -11.94
CA VAL A 266 -20.56 -6.13 -12.12
C VAL A 266 -21.68 -5.23 -11.64
N LEU A 267 -21.34 -4.30 -10.77
CA LEU A 267 -22.22 -3.21 -10.36
C LEU A 267 -21.74 -1.94 -11.04
N LEU A 268 -22.57 -1.41 -11.94
CA LEU A 268 -22.35 -0.19 -12.68
C LEU A 268 -23.28 0.89 -12.12
N ASN A 269 -22.72 2.01 -11.69
CA ASN A 269 -23.48 3.18 -11.27
C ASN A 269 -23.08 4.39 -12.10
N ILE A 270 -24.09 5.00 -12.71
CA ILE A 270 -23.94 6.21 -13.51
C ILE A 270 -24.60 7.34 -12.74
N THR A 271 -23.81 8.33 -12.35
CA THR A 271 -24.32 9.53 -11.67
C THR A 271 -24.16 10.73 -12.60
N SER A 272 -25.28 11.33 -12.97
CA SER A 272 -25.33 12.54 -13.79
C SER A 272 -25.47 13.78 -12.90
N GLY A 273 -24.96 14.92 -13.37
CA GLY A 273 -25.17 16.19 -12.70
C GLY A 273 -26.56 16.80 -12.97
N GLU A 274 -26.60 18.10 -13.22
CA GLU A 274 -27.79 18.84 -13.63
C GLU A 274 -28.30 18.38 -15.01
N CYS A 275 -27.38 17.97 -15.89
CA CYS A 275 -27.71 17.40 -17.19
C CYS A 275 -27.81 15.87 -17.07
N GLU A 276 -29.04 15.37 -17.03
CA GLU A 276 -29.37 13.94 -17.01
C GLU A 276 -28.65 13.17 -18.13
N ALA A 277 -28.26 11.92 -17.85
CA ALA A 277 -27.69 11.05 -18.88
C ALA A 277 -28.79 10.61 -19.85
N THR A 278 -28.50 10.68 -21.14
CA THR A 278 -29.39 10.17 -22.19
C THR A 278 -29.34 8.65 -22.27
N MET A 279 -30.36 8.03 -22.84
CA MET A 279 -30.38 6.57 -23.06
C MET A 279 -29.22 6.09 -23.93
N ASP A 280 -28.81 6.89 -24.91
CA ASP A 280 -27.67 6.57 -25.77
C ASP A 280 -26.35 6.57 -24.99
N GLU A 281 -26.16 7.53 -24.07
CA GLU A 281 -24.99 7.59 -23.19
C GLU A 281 -24.94 6.37 -22.25
N ILE A 282 -26.07 6.00 -21.66
CA ILE A 282 -26.17 4.82 -20.77
C ILE A 282 -25.89 3.53 -21.55
N GLY A 283 -26.45 3.41 -22.77
CA GLY A 283 -26.20 2.27 -23.66
C GLY A 283 -24.72 2.14 -24.01
N GLN A 284 -24.07 3.24 -24.41
CA GLN A 284 -22.64 3.24 -24.72
C GLN A 284 -21.76 2.78 -23.55
N ILE A 285 -22.08 3.22 -22.32
CA ILE A 285 -21.33 2.79 -21.12
C ILE A 285 -21.55 1.30 -20.85
N SER A 286 -22.81 0.86 -20.90
CA SER A 286 -23.21 -0.52 -20.65
C SER A 286 -22.53 -1.49 -21.62
N ASP A 287 -22.58 -1.18 -22.92
CA ASP A 287 -21.97 -2.00 -23.97
C ASP A 287 -20.46 -2.10 -23.79
N TYR A 288 -19.79 -0.97 -23.48
CA TYR A 288 -18.35 -0.94 -23.26
C TYR A 288 -17.92 -1.80 -22.06
N VAL A 289 -18.68 -1.77 -20.96
CA VAL A 289 -18.43 -2.62 -19.78
C VAL A 289 -18.67 -4.09 -20.10
N GLN A 290 -19.72 -4.39 -20.85
CA GLN A 290 -20.06 -5.76 -21.21
C GLN A 290 -19.01 -6.38 -22.16
N ASP A 291 -18.46 -5.59 -23.07
CA ASP A 291 -17.33 -5.98 -23.93
C ASP A 291 -16.06 -6.22 -23.10
N ALA A 292 -15.74 -5.31 -22.16
CA ALA A 292 -14.57 -5.43 -21.30
C ALA A 292 -14.62 -6.63 -20.32
N THR A 293 -15.82 -7.10 -19.97
CA THR A 293 -16.03 -8.24 -19.05
C THR A 293 -16.17 -9.58 -19.77
N GLY A 294 -16.28 -9.58 -21.11
CA GLY A 294 -16.44 -10.80 -21.91
C GLY A 294 -17.88 -11.34 -21.96
N SER A 295 -18.88 -10.47 -21.77
CA SER A 295 -20.32 -10.73 -21.95
C SER A 295 -20.94 -11.87 -21.12
N LYS A 296 -20.23 -12.40 -20.11
CA LYS A 296 -20.69 -13.48 -19.22
C LYS A 296 -20.99 -13.03 -17.78
N ALA A 297 -20.74 -11.76 -17.48
CA ALA A 297 -20.95 -11.21 -16.14
C ALA A 297 -22.40 -10.76 -15.95
N ASP A 298 -22.96 -11.07 -14.79
CA ASP A 298 -24.25 -10.53 -14.36
C ASP A 298 -24.04 -9.05 -13.99
N MET A 299 -24.68 -8.16 -14.75
CA MET A 299 -24.52 -6.72 -14.58
C MET A 299 -25.76 -6.10 -13.95
N ILE A 300 -25.57 -5.43 -12.81
CA ILE A 300 -26.58 -4.58 -12.17
C ILE A 300 -26.23 -3.14 -12.50
N PHE A 301 -27.21 -2.38 -12.99
CA PHE A 301 -27.01 -0.99 -13.37
C PHE A 301 -27.88 -0.06 -12.52
N GLY A 302 -27.28 1.05 -12.10
CA GLY A 302 -27.94 2.16 -11.40
C GLY A 302 -27.76 3.46 -12.16
N SER A 303 -28.78 4.32 -12.12
CA SER A 303 -28.73 5.67 -12.70
C SER A 303 -29.25 6.69 -11.70
N CYS A 304 -28.35 7.57 -11.26
CA CYS A 304 -28.57 8.56 -10.23
C CYS A 304 -28.32 9.98 -10.74
N THR A 305 -28.92 10.96 -10.09
CA THR A 305 -28.67 12.38 -10.36
C THR A 305 -28.13 13.06 -9.11
N ASN A 306 -27.00 13.74 -9.22
CA ASN A 306 -26.40 14.51 -8.14
C ASN A 306 -26.09 15.94 -8.62
N PRO A 307 -26.86 16.96 -8.19
CA PRO A 307 -26.65 18.35 -8.60
C PRO A 307 -25.23 18.88 -8.34
N ALA A 308 -24.50 18.31 -7.38
CA ALA A 308 -23.13 18.71 -7.08
C ALA A 308 -22.12 18.47 -8.22
N LEU A 309 -22.46 17.62 -9.20
CA LEU A 309 -21.60 17.30 -10.35
C LEU A 309 -21.71 18.32 -11.50
N GLY A 310 -22.67 19.26 -11.48
CA GLY A 310 -22.83 20.25 -12.55
C GLY A 310 -23.13 19.61 -13.90
N SER A 311 -22.30 19.81 -14.93
CA SER A 311 -22.49 19.22 -16.27
C SER A 311 -21.85 17.84 -16.45
N LYS A 312 -21.15 17.32 -15.43
CA LYS A 312 -20.36 16.08 -15.52
C LYS A 312 -21.21 14.82 -15.41
N ILE A 313 -20.67 13.73 -15.95
CA ILE A 313 -21.12 12.37 -15.67
C ILE A 313 -20.02 11.64 -14.91
N SER A 314 -20.39 10.94 -13.84
CA SER A 314 -19.50 10.11 -13.03
C SER A 314 -19.92 8.65 -13.20
N VAL A 315 -18.98 7.80 -13.57
CA VAL A 315 -19.18 6.36 -13.77
C VAL A 315 -18.38 5.62 -12.71
N THR A 316 -19.07 4.82 -11.91
CA THR A 316 -18.49 3.95 -10.89
C THR A 316 -18.75 2.49 -11.26
N ILE A 317 -17.69 1.69 -11.30
CA ILE A 317 -17.74 0.26 -11.60
C ILE A 317 -17.18 -0.49 -10.42
N ILE A 318 -17.90 -1.52 -9.99
CA ILE A 318 -17.43 -2.47 -9.00
C ILE A 318 -17.57 -3.86 -9.60
N ALA A 319 -16.43 -4.49 -9.89
CA ALA A 319 -16.37 -5.83 -10.41
C ALA A 319 -16.02 -6.79 -9.27
N THR A 320 -16.73 -7.92 -9.21
CA THR A 320 -16.53 -8.92 -8.16
C THR A 320 -16.59 -10.36 -8.70
N GLY A 321 -16.16 -11.32 -7.88
CA GLY A 321 -16.21 -12.74 -8.24
C GLY A 321 -15.09 -13.20 -9.18
N PHE A 322 -13.96 -12.49 -9.19
CA PHE A 322 -12.76 -12.91 -9.91
C PHE A 322 -12.26 -14.28 -9.43
N GLY A 323 -11.68 -15.06 -10.34
CA GLY A 323 -10.94 -16.29 -9.98
C GLY A 323 -9.78 -16.00 -9.01
N THR A 324 -9.27 -17.04 -8.35
CA THR A 324 -8.27 -16.99 -7.24
C THR A 324 -6.94 -16.26 -7.52
N SER A 325 -6.75 -15.69 -8.71
CA SER A 325 -5.54 -15.00 -9.16
C SER A 325 -5.62 -13.47 -9.11
N SER A 326 -6.66 -12.89 -8.51
CA SER A 326 -7.02 -11.47 -8.64
C SER A 326 -6.12 -10.45 -7.93
N ILE A 327 -5.17 -10.87 -7.09
CA ILE A 327 -4.14 -9.99 -6.54
C ILE A 327 -2.80 -10.73 -6.64
N PRO A 328 -1.98 -10.44 -7.66
CA PRO A 328 -0.67 -11.08 -7.85
C PRO A 328 0.21 -11.03 -6.60
N GLU A 329 0.14 -9.93 -5.85
CA GLU A 329 0.90 -9.65 -4.63
C GLU A 329 0.58 -10.64 -3.49
N LEU A 330 -0.65 -11.17 -3.43
CA LEU A 330 -1.06 -12.16 -2.43
C LEU A 330 -0.54 -13.58 -2.73
N ASN A 331 -0.16 -13.87 -3.98
CA ASN A 331 0.32 -15.17 -4.44
C ASN A 331 1.85 -15.35 -4.25
N VAL A 332 2.58 -14.28 -3.91
CA VAL A 332 4.05 -14.28 -3.79
C VAL A 332 4.56 -15.09 -2.58
N ILE A 333 3.72 -15.32 -1.57
CA ILE A 333 4.09 -16.05 -0.34
C ILE A 333 3.26 -17.33 -0.21
N THR A 334 3.24 -18.16 -1.24
CA THR A 334 3.02 -19.59 -0.96
C THR A 334 4.39 -20.15 -0.62
N PRO A 335 4.65 -20.67 0.60
CA PRO A 335 5.86 -21.43 0.82
C PRO A 335 5.82 -22.56 -0.20
N LYS A 336 6.77 -22.57 -1.14
CA LYS A 336 7.03 -23.76 -1.93
C LYS A 336 7.32 -24.84 -0.91
N THR A 337 6.34 -25.71 -0.64
CA THR A 337 6.54 -26.92 0.12
C THR A 337 7.65 -27.65 -0.59
N ARG A 338 8.87 -27.57 -0.04
CA ARG A 338 10.05 -28.31 -0.48
C ARG A 338 9.86 -29.77 -0.08
N ASN A 339 8.80 -30.38 -0.60
CA ASN A 339 8.59 -31.83 -0.62
C ASN A 339 8.64 -32.28 -2.08
N GLN A 340 9.78 -32.01 -2.73
CA GLN A 340 10.22 -32.86 -3.82
C GLN A 340 11.48 -33.56 -3.35
N LYS A 341 11.28 -34.82 -2.98
CA LYS A 341 12.32 -35.84 -2.90
C LYS A 341 13.11 -35.76 -4.22
N PRO A 342 14.45 -35.72 -4.23
CA PRO A 342 15.18 -35.75 -5.48
C PRO A 342 14.89 -37.10 -6.16
N GLU A 343 14.18 -37.07 -7.29
CA GLU A 343 14.13 -38.20 -8.20
C GLU A 343 15.53 -38.39 -8.79
N THR A 344 16.13 -39.52 -8.46
CA THR A 344 17.34 -40.02 -9.11
C THR A 344 17.02 -40.31 -10.57
N ILE A 345 17.41 -39.38 -11.46
CA ILE A 345 17.42 -39.61 -12.90
C ILE A 345 18.47 -40.67 -13.17
N ASN A 346 18.01 -41.90 -13.42
CA ASN A 346 18.84 -43.04 -13.74
C ASN A 346 19.27 -42.96 -15.21
N HIS A 347 20.28 -42.14 -15.51
CA HIS A 347 20.89 -42.14 -16.84
C HIS A 347 21.78 -43.37 -17.00
N LYS A 348 21.23 -44.38 -17.66
CA LYS A 348 21.95 -45.51 -18.25
C LYS A 348 22.81 -44.99 -19.41
N PRO A 349 24.13 -45.18 -19.45
CA PRO A 349 24.93 -44.74 -20.58
C PRO A 349 24.70 -45.68 -21.78
N GLU A 350 24.19 -45.14 -22.88
CA GLU A 350 24.23 -45.79 -24.19
C GLU A 350 25.62 -45.62 -24.81
N THR A 351 26.22 -46.75 -25.15
CA THR A 351 27.54 -46.86 -25.77
C THR A 351 27.44 -46.51 -27.26
N ILE A 352 28.01 -45.38 -27.68
CA ILE A 352 28.25 -45.11 -29.10
C ILE A 352 29.64 -45.61 -29.46
N ASN A 353 29.67 -46.60 -30.35
CA ASN A 353 30.84 -47.30 -30.83
C ASN A 353 31.39 -46.58 -32.07
N LEU A 354 32.53 -45.90 -31.96
CA LEU A 354 33.29 -45.39 -33.11
C LEU A 354 34.72 -45.92 -33.03
N LYS A 355 35.12 -46.66 -34.06
CA LYS A 355 36.43 -47.30 -34.21
C LYS A 355 37.55 -46.27 -34.45
N PRO A 356 38.80 -46.58 -34.09
CA PRO A 356 39.91 -45.62 -34.10
C PRO A 356 40.66 -45.61 -35.44
N GLU A 357 41.08 -44.42 -35.88
CA GLU A 357 42.20 -44.25 -36.79
C GLU A 357 43.38 -43.62 -36.04
N THR A 358 44.46 -44.38 -35.97
CA THR A 358 45.77 -44.05 -35.44
C THR A 358 46.55 -43.12 -36.36
N ILE A 359 47.10 -42.03 -35.83
CA ILE A 359 48.40 -41.51 -36.28
C ILE A 359 49.23 -41.15 -35.03
N ASN A 360 50.33 -41.89 -34.86
CA ASN A 360 51.40 -41.64 -33.92
C ASN A 360 52.19 -40.39 -34.32
N SER A 361 52.62 -39.58 -33.34
CA SER A 361 54.04 -39.32 -33.06
C SER A 361 54.22 -38.18 -32.04
N ASN A 362 54.75 -38.54 -30.88
CA ASN A 362 56.00 -38.00 -30.32
C ASN A 362 56.18 -36.47 -30.12
N ILE A 363 56.43 -36.14 -28.85
CA ILE A 363 57.58 -35.36 -28.32
C ILE A 363 57.28 -33.97 -27.71
N SER A 364 57.46 -33.96 -26.38
CA SER A 364 58.03 -33.01 -25.41
C SER A 364 57.96 -31.48 -25.55
N PHE A 365 57.74 -30.90 -24.36
CA PHE A 365 57.96 -29.53 -23.90
C PHE A 365 59.34 -28.95 -24.23
N GLU A 366 59.38 -27.64 -24.54
CA GLU A 366 60.36 -26.69 -23.99
C GLU A 366 59.88 -25.24 -24.14
N GLN A 367 60.35 -24.40 -23.21
CA GLN A 367 59.98 -22.99 -22.97
C GLN A 367 61.04 -22.08 -23.58
N GLU A 368 60.65 -21.03 -24.32
CA GLU A 368 61.56 -19.93 -24.68
C GLU A 368 60.90 -18.55 -24.48
N SER A 369 61.71 -17.69 -23.86
CA SER A 369 61.53 -16.26 -23.59
C SER A 369 61.59 -15.41 -24.86
N ILE A 370 60.91 -14.27 -24.85
CA ILE A 370 61.08 -13.23 -25.88
C ILE A 370 61.58 -11.94 -25.21
N ASP A 371 62.83 -11.61 -25.49
CA ASP A 371 63.46 -10.29 -25.31
C ASP A 371 63.01 -9.35 -26.44
N PHE A 372 62.81 -8.06 -26.13
CA PHE A 372 62.73 -7.01 -27.15
C PHE A 372 63.57 -5.79 -26.77
N ASN A 373 64.51 -5.48 -27.66
CA ASN A 373 65.50 -4.40 -27.65
C ASN A 373 64.89 -3.00 -27.89
N GLU A 374 65.48 -1.98 -27.26
CA GLU A 374 65.33 -0.56 -27.58
C GLU A 374 66.17 -0.14 -28.81
N ASN A 375 65.66 0.80 -29.62
CA ASN A 375 66.38 2.02 -30.04
C ASN A 375 65.54 2.99 -30.90
N ASN A 376 65.46 4.25 -30.42
CA ASN A 376 65.34 5.56 -31.10
C ASN A 376 64.13 5.93 -32.00
N ILE A 377 63.39 6.99 -31.63
CA ILE A 377 63.49 8.38 -32.16
C ILE A 377 62.46 9.32 -31.44
N SER A 378 62.91 10.56 -31.25
CA SER A 378 62.42 11.75 -30.53
C SER A 378 61.05 12.35 -30.92
N GLU A 379 60.32 12.95 -29.95
CA GLU A 379 60.03 14.41 -29.84
C GLU A 379 58.91 14.75 -28.82
N ASN A 380 59.29 15.52 -27.79
CA ASN A 380 58.62 16.61 -27.06
C ASN A 380 57.11 16.64 -26.68
N ASN A 381 56.92 16.96 -25.38
CA ASN A 381 55.90 17.81 -24.73
C ASN A 381 54.57 17.19 -24.20
N VAL A 382 54.64 16.77 -22.93
CA VAL A 382 53.83 17.21 -21.77
C VAL A 382 52.41 17.73 -22.04
N VAL A 383 51.39 16.96 -21.64
CA VAL A 383 50.36 17.33 -20.62
C VAL A 383 49.76 16.03 -20.06
N THR A 384 49.90 15.81 -18.76
CA THR A 384 49.32 14.68 -18.01
C THR A 384 47.96 15.04 -17.44
N ASN A 385 46.95 14.19 -17.69
CA ASN A 385 45.77 14.05 -16.83
C ASN A 385 45.21 12.61 -17.02
N PRO A 386 45.43 11.67 -16.08
CA PRO A 386 44.83 10.34 -16.20
C PRO A 386 43.50 10.26 -15.44
N GLN A 387 42.42 10.06 -16.18
CA GLN A 387 41.25 9.32 -15.71
C GLN A 387 41.59 7.83 -15.70
N ASN A 388 41.76 7.24 -14.52
CA ASN A 388 41.87 5.78 -14.39
C ASN A 388 40.49 5.18 -14.08
N THR A 389 39.92 4.58 -15.12
CA THR A 389 39.10 3.37 -15.02
C THR A 389 39.97 2.22 -14.50
N LEU A 390 39.59 1.59 -13.39
CA LEU A 390 40.16 0.33 -12.93
C LEU A 390 39.05 -0.70 -12.70
N THR A 391 39.23 -1.79 -13.40
CA THR A 391 38.50 -3.04 -13.48
C THR A 391 38.55 -3.82 -12.16
N ASN A 392 37.41 -4.43 -11.78
CA ASN A 392 37.25 -5.32 -10.63
C ASN A 392 38.06 -6.62 -10.79
N PRO A 393 38.84 -7.05 -9.78
CA PRO A 393 39.16 -8.45 -9.56
C PRO A 393 38.11 -9.13 -8.66
N GLN A 394 37.90 -10.42 -8.92
CA GLN A 394 36.90 -11.31 -8.35
C GLN A 394 36.93 -11.39 -6.81
N LYS A 395 35.77 -11.19 -6.18
CA LYS A 395 35.56 -11.34 -4.73
C LYS A 395 35.15 -12.78 -4.41
N GLN A 396 36.11 -13.62 -4.02
CA GLN A 396 35.81 -14.91 -3.37
C GLN A 396 35.17 -14.64 -2.02
N THR A 397 33.92 -15.06 -1.86
CA THR A 397 33.17 -14.95 -0.59
C THR A 397 33.40 -16.23 0.20
N ILE A 398 34.13 -16.15 1.31
CA ILE A 398 34.25 -17.25 2.27
C ILE A 398 32.93 -17.30 3.05
N LEU A 399 32.08 -18.30 2.77
CA LEU A 399 30.95 -18.63 3.64
C LEU A 399 31.50 -19.24 4.93
N THR A 400 31.19 -18.62 6.07
CA THR A 400 31.38 -19.19 7.41
C THR A 400 30.01 -19.50 7.97
N ASP A 401 29.80 -20.74 8.43
CA ASP A 401 28.56 -21.20 9.05
C ASP A 401 28.32 -20.47 10.39
N LEU A 402 27.18 -19.79 10.50
CA LEU A 402 26.84 -18.85 11.58
C LEU A 402 26.14 -19.50 12.79
N ASP A 403 26.40 -20.78 13.07
CA ASP A 403 25.65 -21.52 14.10
C ASP A 403 26.28 -21.49 15.52
N ASN A 404 27.44 -20.85 15.70
CA ASN A 404 28.12 -20.75 17.00
C ASN A 404 28.13 -19.32 17.57
N ASN A 405 27.28 -19.06 18.57
CA ASN A 405 27.14 -17.75 19.23
C ASN A 405 28.45 -17.23 19.87
N ASP A 406 29.32 -18.11 20.35
CA ASP A 406 30.58 -17.72 21.02
C ASP A 406 31.63 -17.12 20.08
N GLU A 407 31.54 -17.37 18.76
CA GLU A 407 32.45 -16.75 17.78
C GLU A 407 31.95 -15.37 17.34
N ILE A 408 30.64 -15.17 17.30
CA ILE A 408 30.01 -13.88 16.93
C ILE A 408 30.38 -12.79 17.95
N ASP A 409 30.41 -13.12 19.23
CA ASP A 409 30.82 -12.19 20.31
C ASP A 409 32.32 -11.87 20.28
N LYS A 410 33.15 -12.75 19.72
CA LYS A 410 34.58 -12.48 19.51
C LYS A 410 34.80 -11.59 18.29
N LEU A 411 34.01 -11.78 17.22
CA LEU A 411 34.05 -10.95 16.02
C LEU A 411 33.43 -9.56 16.22
N SER A 412 32.47 -9.39 17.15
CA SER A 412 31.89 -8.08 17.46
C SER A 412 32.90 -7.12 18.11
N ASN A 413 33.85 -7.66 18.88
CA ASN A 413 34.88 -6.91 19.60
C ASN A 413 36.09 -6.53 18.73
N ILE A 414 36.15 -6.96 17.48
CA ILE A 414 37.24 -6.63 16.55
C ILE A 414 36.75 -5.59 15.53
N PRO A 415 37.45 -4.45 15.37
CA PRO A 415 37.13 -3.45 14.34
C PRO A 415 37.05 -4.04 12.93
N ALA A 416 36.10 -3.55 12.12
CA ALA A 416 35.78 -4.12 10.82
C ALA A 416 36.95 -4.15 9.82
N TYR A 417 37.88 -3.19 9.90
CA TYR A 417 39.04 -3.12 9.00
C TYR A 417 40.03 -4.28 9.23
N LEU A 418 40.19 -4.74 10.48
CA LEU A 418 40.97 -5.93 10.82
C LEU A 418 40.24 -7.21 10.41
N ARG A 419 38.91 -7.26 10.54
CA ARG A 419 38.08 -8.40 10.10
C ARG A 419 38.14 -8.64 8.59
N GLN A 420 38.30 -7.58 7.81
CA GLN A 420 38.38 -7.64 6.34
C GLN A 420 39.82 -7.60 5.80
N ASN A 421 40.82 -7.66 6.68
CA ASN A 421 42.24 -7.65 6.32
C ASN A 421 42.63 -6.46 5.40
N ILE A 422 42.01 -5.31 5.64
CA ILE A 422 42.24 -4.10 4.85
C ILE A 422 43.44 -3.36 5.45
N VAL A 423 44.52 -3.25 4.68
CA VAL A 423 45.71 -2.47 5.05
C VAL A 423 45.35 -0.98 4.96
N VAL A 424 45.30 -0.29 6.10
CA VAL A 424 45.14 1.16 6.15
C VAL A 424 46.54 1.78 6.13
N GLU A 425 46.86 2.55 5.09
CA GLU A 425 48.11 3.33 5.06
C GLU A 425 48.01 4.48 6.07
N ASP A 426 49.02 4.61 6.94
CA ASP A 426 49.17 5.75 7.84
C ASP A 426 49.48 7.01 7.03
N LYS A 427 48.44 7.76 6.64
CA LYS A 427 48.61 9.14 6.21
C LYS A 427 48.96 9.99 7.43
N ASN A 428 50.13 10.63 7.37
CA ASN A 428 50.54 11.67 8.31
C ASN A 428 49.39 12.66 8.53
N PHE A 429 48.78 12.65 9.72
CA PHE A 429 47.84 13.67 10.14
C PHE A 429 48.60 14.99 10.28
N SER A 430 48.10 16.07 9.69
CA SER A 430 48.56 17.41 10.03
C SER A 430 48.31 17.65 11.51
N THR A 431 49.38 17.95 12.26
CA THR A 431 49.35 18.39 13.66
C THR A 431 48.87 19.84 13.77
N SER A 432 47.75 20.18 13.11
CA SER A 432 47.09 21.47 13.24
C SER A 432 45.66 21.26 13.75
N SER A 433 45.46 21.50 15.03
CA SER A 433 44.14 21.50 15.68
C SER A 433 43.45 22.85 15.46
N ASP A 434 43.12 23.19 14.22
CA ASP A 434 42.32 24.39 13.93
C ASP A 434 40.83 24.04 14.02
N LYS A 435 40.30 24.09 15.26
CA LYS A 435 38.84 24.05 15.47
C LYS A 435 38.23 25.32 14.86
N SER A 436 37.37 25.16 13.86
CA SER A 436 36.67 26.29 13.22
C SER A 436 35.80 27.05 14.24
N SER A 437 36.08 28.34 14.44
CA SER A 437 35.37 29.20 15.40
C SER A 437 34.16 29.94 14.80
N PHE A 438 33.83 29.69 13.53
CA PHE A 438 32.82 30.46 12.80
C PHE A 438 31.37 29.99 13.05
N THR A 439 30.42 30.92 13.12
CA THR A 439 28.98 30.66 13.21
C THR A 439 28.21 31.54 12.22
N ILE A 440 27.22 30.96 11.54
CA ILE A 440 26.35 31.67 10.59
C ILE A 440 25.07 32.09 11.30
N ASN A 441 24.77 33.38 11.29
CA ASN A 441 23.53 33.89 11.86
C ASN A 441 22.75 34.72 10.82
N LYS A 442 21.42 34.68 10.88
CA LYS A 442 20.52 35.34 9.93
C LYS A 442 19.93 36.59 10.58
N THR A 443 20.22 37.77 10.05
CA THR A 443 19.63 39.02 10.59
C THR A 443 18.17 39.15 10.14
N LYS A 444 17.38 39.99 10.84
CA LYS A 444 15.94 40.18 10.56
C LYS A 444 15.61 40.64 9.13
N ASN A 445 16.61 41.09 8.35
CA ASN A 445 16.46 41.46 6.94
C ASN A 445 16.90 40.35 5.96
N GLY A 446 17.10 39.11 6.44
CA GLY A 446 17.34 37.93 5.59
C GLY A 446 18.79 37.72 5.12
N THR A 447 19.71 38.65 5.37
CA THR A 447 21.13 38.50 5.03
C THR A 447 21.85 37.65 6.09
N GLN A 448 22.59 36.65 5.60
CA GLN A 448 23.42 35.75 6.41
C GLN A 448 24.80 36.38 6.64
N GLN A 449 25.26 36.41 7.89
CA GLN A 449 26.57 36.94 8.24
C GLN A 449 27.36 35.88 9.03
N LEU A 450 28.60 35.63 8.60
CA LEU A 450 29.55 34.81 9.37
C LEU A 450 30.10 35.63 10.53
N ARG A 451 30.11 35.07 11.74
CA ARG A 451 30.80 35.61 12.91
C ARG A 451 31.88 34.63 13.36
N GLU A 452 33.02 35.16 13.82
CA GLU A 452 34.21 34.42 14.24
C GLU A 452 34.14 33.80 15.66
N ASN A 453 33.10 34.11 16.43
CA ASN A 453 32.92 33.62 17.79
C ASN A 453 31.73 32.67 17.89
N ASN A 454 32.01 31.38 18.05
CA ASN A 454 31.02 30.33 18.29
C ASN A 454 30.66 30.26 19.79
N SER A 455 29.42 30.65 20.12
CA SER A 455 28.92 30.67 21.51
C SER A 455 28.77 29.27 22.13
N TYR A 456 28.75 28.20 21.33
CA TYR A 456 28.61 26.82 21.82
C TYR A 456 29.95 26.18 22.26
N LEU A 457 31.09 26.85 22.04
CA LEU A 457 32.40 26.37 22.49
C LEU A 457 32.81 26.89 23.88
N HIS A 458 32.06 27.82 24.46
CA HIS A 458 32.30 28.32 25.82
C HIS A 458 31.04 28.16 26.66
N ASP A 459 30.85 26.95 27.18
CA ASP A 459 30.23 26.74 28.48
C ASP A 459 30.96 25.56 29.11
N ASN A 460 31.90 25.87 30.00
CA ASN A 460 32.24 24.94 31.05
C ASN A 460 30.98 24.84 31.91
N VAL A 461 30.24 23.74 31.70
CA VAL A 461 29.19 23.32 32.62
C VAL A 461 29.90 22.95 33.93
N ASP A 462 29.94 23.90 34.87
CA ASP A 462 30.23 23.64 36.29
C ASP A 462 29.02 22.98 36.97
#